data_AF-A0A6B3FC47-F1
#
_entry.id   AF-A0A6B3FC47-F1
#
_cell.length_a   1.000
_cell.length_b   1.000
_cell.length_c   1.000
_cell.angle_alpha   90.00
_cell.angle_beta   90.00
_cell.angle_gamma   90.00
#
_symmetry.space_group_name_H-M   'P 1'
#
loop_
_entity.id
_entity.type
_entity.pdbx_description
1 polymer ?
#
loop_
_entity_poly.entity_id
_entity_poly.type
_entity_poly.pdbx_seq_one_letter_code
_entity_poly.pdbx_strand_id
1 'polypeptide(L)'
;DRQVKSIVDAIEERLAKDLGAKPVRREGDRDARWILLDYVDIVVHVQHSEERVYYALERLWKDCPEIDLPEDAKATKGKGAEYAAQLAAAPEEPEFADFDRIGIEGE
;
A
#
# COMPACT_ATOMS: atom_id res chain seq x y z
N ASP A 1 -0.72 -3.94 7.49
CA ASP A 1 -0.91 -2.55 7.93
C ASP A 1 0.36 -1.78 8.36
N ARG A 2 1.17 -2.28 9.31
CA ARG A 2 2.34 -1.53 9.85
C ARG A 2 3.28 -0.95 8.80
N GLN A 3 3.46 -1.62 7.66
CA GLN A 3 4.32 -1.15 6.57
C GLN A 3 3.82 0.16 5.96
N VAL A 4 2.52 0.31 5.71
CA VAL A 4 1.95 1.54 5.11
C VAL A 4 2.18 2.72 6.04
N LYS A 5 1.93 2.55 7.34
CA LYS A 5 2.22 3.55 8.36
C LYS A 5 3.71 3.93 8.39
N SER A 6 4.62 2.94 8.40
CA SER A 6 6.06 3.22 8.40
C SER A 6 6.54 3.97 7.14
N ILE A 7 5.94 3.71 5.97
CA ILE A 7 6.24 4.47 4.75
C ILE A 7 5.78 5.92 4.89
N VAL A 8 4.55 6.12 5.38
CA VAL A 8 4.00 7.47 5.62
C VAL A 8 4.85 8.26 6.60
N ASP A 9 5.19 7.66 7.74
CA ASP A 9 6.01 8.30 8.77
C ASP A 9 7.37 8.71 8.20
N ALA A 10 7.99 7.86 7.39
CA ALA A 10 9.28 8.16 6.74
C ALA A 10 9.17 9.30 5.71
N ILE A 11 8.07 9.38 4.96
CA ILE A 11 7.80 10.47 4.00
C ILE A 11 7.62 11.78 4.76
N GLU A 12 6.79 11.81 5.80
CA GLU A 12 6.56 12.99 6.63
C GLU A 12 7.87 13.46 7.29
N GLU A 13 8.65 12.54 7.87
CA GLU A 13 9.94 12.86 8.49
C GLU A 13 10.93 13.47 7.48
N ARG A 14 11.03 12.89 6.28
CA ARG A 14 11.98 13.35 5.27
C ARG A 14 11.60 14.71 4.70
N LEU A 15 10.32 14.91 4.37
CA LEU A 15 9.81 16.19 3.86
C LEU A 15 9.92 17.30 4.91
N ALA A 16 9.68 16.97 6.18
CA ALA A 16 9.86 17.92 7.27
C ALA A 16 11.33 18.30 7.48
N LYS A 17 12.26 17.34 7.38
CA LYS A 17 13.70 17.61 7.56
C LYS A 17 14.33 18.37 6.40
N ASP A 18 14.06 17.95 5.17
CA ASP A 18 14.77 18.46 3.99
C ASP A 18 14.13 19.75 3.45
N LEU A 19 12.80 19.88 3.55
CA LEU A 19 12.03 20.99 2.96
C LEU A 19 11.26 21.81 4.00
N GLY A 20 11.20 21.37 5.27
CA GLY A 20 10.36 22.02 6.29
C GLY A 20 8.85 21.91 6.01
N ALA A 21 8.45 21.06 5.07
CA ALA A 21 7.07 20.94 4.62
C ALA A 21 6.27 20.05 5.58
N LYS A 22 5.04 20.48 5.89
CA LYS A 22 4.06 19.67 6.64
C LYS A 22 2.89 19.33 5.72
N PRO A 23 2.32 18.12 5.83
CA PRO A 23 1.13 17.78 5.06
C PRO A 23 -0.01 18.71 5.48
N VAL A 24 -0.70 19.26 4.48
CA VAL A 24 -1.86 20.14 4.67
C VAL A 24 -3.06 19.32 5.08
N ARG A 25 -3.22 18.14 4.48
CA ARG A 25 -4.21 17.15 4.91
C ARG A 25 -3.62 15.75 4.89
N ARG A 26 -4.13 14.94 5.82
CA ARG A 26 -3.90 13.51 5.88
C ARG A 26 -5.26 12.82 5.95
N GLU A 27 -5.51 11.95 4.99
CA GLU A 27 -6.68 11.07 4.98
C GLU A 27 -6.23 9.61 4.98
N GLY A 28 -7.03 8.71 5.54
CA GLY A 28 -6.74 7.29 5.51
C GLY A 28 -7.79 6.45 6.21
N ASP A 29 -7.84 5.18 5.84
CA ASP A 29 -8.73 4.20 6.44
C ASP A 29 -8.32 3.89 7.89
N ARG A 30 -9.27 3.47 8.73
CA ARG A 30 -9.00 3.08 10.12
C ARG A 30 -7.98 1.96 10.22
N ASP A 31 -7.99 1.06 9.25
CA ASP A 31 -7.08 -0.07 9.15
C ASP A 31 -5.80 0.25 8.38
N ALA A 32 -5.54 1.53 8.07
CA ALA A 32 -4.37 2.08 7.35
C ALA A 32 -3.96 1.31 6.08
N ARG A 33 -4.94 0.66 5.44
CA ARG A 33 -4.82 0.01 4.13
C ARG A 33 -4.54 1.00 3.02
N TRP A 34 -5.03 2.23 3.17
CA TRP A 34 -4.67 3.36 2.33
C TRP A 34 -4.52 4.62 3.16
N ILE A 35 -3.54 5.45 2.77
CA ILE A 35 -3.30 6.77 3.32
C ILE A 35 -3.01 7.71 2.16
N LEU A 36 -3.61 8.89 2.21
CA LEU A 36 -3.40 10.00 1.29
C LEU A 36 -2.78 11.16 2.04
N LEU A 37 -1.66 11.67 1.52
CA LEU A 37 -0.98 12.85 2.03
C LEU A 37 -1.07 13.96 0.99
N ASP A 38 -1.64 15.09 1.37
CA ASP A 38 -1.79 16.26 0.52
C ASP A 38 -0.82 17.36 0.98
N TYR A 39 0.07 17.78 0.08
CA TYR A 39 1.03 18.87 0.26
C TYR A 39 0.73 20.08 -0.63
N VAL A 40 -0.46 20.15 -1.25
CA VAL A 40 -0.89 21.19 -2.22
C VAL A 40 -0.16 21.09 -3.55
N ASP A 41 1.18 21.14 -3.55
CA ASP A 41 1.99 21.01 -4.76
C ASP A 41 2.08 19.56 -5.24
N ILE A 42 2.06 18.61 -4.30
CA ILE A 42 2.10 17.16 -4.57
C ILE A 42 1.09 16.43 -3.70
N VAL A 43 0.53 15.34 -4.25
CA VAL A 43 -0.34 14.42 -3.52
C VAL A 43 0.25 13.02 -3.58
N VAL A 44 0.46 12.42 -2.41
CA VAL A 44 1.07 11.09 -2.27
C VAL A 44 0.02 10.08 -1.85
N HIS A 45 -0.19 9.06 -2.67
CA HIS A 45 -1.07 7.93 -2.38
C HIS A 45 -0.24 6.73 -1.92
N VAL A 46 -0.36 6.36 -0.65
CA VAL A 46 0.27 5.15 -0.11
C VAL A 46 -0.83 4.12 0.11
N GLN A 47 -0.82 3.06 -0.69
CA GLN A 47 -1.86 2.02 -0.68
C GLN A 47 -1.22 0.64 -0.54
N HIS A 48 -1.90 -0.24 0.17
CA HIS A 48 -1.61 -1.66 0.14
C HIS A 48 -1.92 -2.23 -1.25
N SER A 49 -1.19 -3.28 -1.64
CA SER A 49 -1.22 -3.80 -3.00
C SER A 49 -2.60 -4.31 -3.43
N GLU A 50 -3.36 -4.88 -2.51
CA GLU A 50 -4.73 -5.38 -2.75
C GLU A 50 -5.68 -4.24 -3.11
N GLU A 51 -5.70 -3.18 -2.29
CA GLU A 51 -6.51 -1.98 -2.54
C GLU A 51 -6.13 -1.28 -3.85
N ARG A 52 -4.83 -1.27 -4.19
CA ARG A 52 -4.33 -0.66 -5.43
C ARG A 52 -4.92 -1.33 -6.68
N VAL A 53 -5.08 -2.65 -6.66
CA VAL A 53 -5.73 -3.41 -7.74
C VAL A 53 -7.23 -3.13 -7.77
N TYR A 54 -7.88 -3.14 -6.61
CA TYR A 54 -9.31 -2.95 -6.49
C TYR A 54 -9.76 -1.59 -7.03
N TYR A 55 -9.05 -0.51 -6.65
CA TYR A 55 -9.38 0.84 -7.10
C TYR A 55 -8.77 1.20 -8.47
N ALA A 56 -7.73 0.49 -8.91
CA ALA A 56 -7.09 0.64 -10.22
C ALA A 56 -6.83 2.10 -10.65
N LEU A 57 -6.45 2.97 -9.70
CA LEU A 57 -6.33 4.42 -9.91
C LEU A 57 -5.31 4.77 -11.01
N GLU A 58 -4.36 3.89 -11.29
CA GLU A 58 -3.38 4.03 -12.38
C GLU A 58 -4.03 4.26 -13.75
N ARG A 59 -5.26 3.78 -13.96
CA ARG A 59 -6.01 4.02 -15.20
C ARG A 59 -6.43 5.47 -15.38
N LEU A 60 -6.70 6.18 -14.29
CA LEU A 60 -7.10 7.59 -14.32
C LEU A 60 -5.93 8.51 -14.72
N TRP A 61 -4.71 8.13 -14.34
CA TRP A 61 -3.51 8.94 -14.54
C TRP A 61 -2.72 8.58 -15.79
N LYS A 62 -3.22 7.65 -16.62
CA LYS A 62 -2.50 7.13 -17.79
C LYS A 62 -2.19 8.21 -18.84
N ASP A 63 -3.02 9.24 -18.91
CA ASP A 63 -2.86 10.35 -19.86
C ASP A 63 -1.96 11.47 -19.30
N CYS A 64 -1.46 11.35 -18.07
CA CYS A 64 -0.59 12.33 -17.44
C CYS A 64 0.88 12.10 -17.86
N PRO A 65 1.63 13.14 -18.23
CA PRO A 65 3.05 13.00 -18.53
C PRO A 65 3.83 12.51 -17.30
N GLU A 66 4.59 11.43 -17.47
CA GLU A 66 5.45 10.91 -16.41
C GLU A 66 6.67 11.82 -16.21
N ILE A 67 6.95 12.17 -14.95
CA ILE A 67 8.17 12.88 -14.57
C ILE A 67 9.30 11.86 -14.45
N ASP A 68 10.45 12.16 -15.07
CA ASP A 68 11.62 11.29 -14.96
C ASP A 68 12.23 11.40 -13.56
N LEU A 69 12.12 10.32 -12.79
CA LEU A 69 12.67 10.21 -11.44
C LEU A 69 14.10 9.62 -11.46
N PRO A 70 14.92 9.88 -10.43
CA PRO A 70 16.25 9.30 -10.33
C PRO A 70 16.21 7.76 -10.19
N GLU A 71 17.32 7.09 -10.51
CA GLU A 71 17.35 5.62 -10.64
C GLU A 71 17.02 4.87 -9.34
N ASP A 72 17.39 5.43 -8.20
CA ASP A 72 17.06 4.91 -6.87
C ASP A 72 15.55 4.90 -6.61
N ALA A 73 14.82 5.91 -7.09
CA ALA A 73 13.36 5.95 -7.02
C ALA A 73 12.69 5.00 -8.02
N LYS A 74 13.33 4.72 -9.18
CA LYS A 74 12.81 3.79 -10.19
C LYS A 74 12.99 2.31 -9.80
N ALA A 75 13.96 1.98 -8.95
CA ALA A 75 14.31 0.60 -8.59
C ALA A 75 13.17 -0.21 -7.92
N THR A 76 12.12 0.46 -7.42
CA THR A 76 10.95 -0.19 -6.81
C THR A 76 9.69 -0.09 -7.66
N LYS A 77 9.76 0.53 -8.85
CA LYS A 77 8.62 0.65 -9.78
C LYS A 77 8.14 -0.74 -10.19
N GLY A 78 6.81 -0.97 -10.17
CA GLY A 78 6.19 -2.23 -10.60
C GLY A 78 6.02 -3.30 -9.51
N LYS A 79 6.76 -3.22 -8.38
CA LYS A 79 6.67 -4.22 -7.30
C LYS A 79 5.26 -4.38 -6.73
N GLY A 80 4.46 -3.31 -6.71
CA GLY A 80 3.07 -3.37 -6.28
C GLY A 80 2.18 -4.19 -7.21
N ALA A 81 2.39 -4.11 -8.53
CA ALA A 81 1.68 -4.91 -9.52
C ALA A 81 2.14 -6.37 -9.52
N GLU A 82 3.44 -6.61 -9.30
CA GLU A 82 4.00 -7.95 -9.17
C GLU A 82 3.48 -8.67 -7.91
N TYR A 83 3.45 -7.97 -6.77
CA TYR A 83 2.89 -8.51 -5.52
C TYR A 83 1.39 -8.78 -5.65
N ALA A 84 0.64 -7.87 -6.27
CA ALA A 84 -0.76 -8.07 -6.59
C ALA A 84 -0.99 -9.31 -7.48
N ALA A 85 -0.17 -9.50 -8.51
CA ALA A 85 -0.24 -10.67 -9.38
C ALA A 85 0.10 -11.96 -8.61
N GLN A 86 1.06 -11.92 -7.69
CA GLN A 86 1.37 -13.05 -6.80
C GLN A 86 0.22 -13.38 -5.84
N LEU A 87 -0.46 -12.37 -5.29
CA LEU A 87 -1.60 -12.57 -4.42
C LEU A 87 -2.80 -13.15 -5.17
N ALA A 88 -3.09 -12.64 -6.37
CA ALA A 88 -4.15 -13.15 -7.23
C ALA A 88 -3.86 -14.56 -7.79
N ALA A 89 -2.58 -14.95 -7.84
CA ALA A 89 -2.14 -16.28 -8.27
C ALA A 89 -1.99 -17.27 -7.09
N ALA A 90 -2.10 -16.82 -5.84
CA ALA A 90 -2.12 -17.70 -4.69
C ALA A 90 -3.47 -18.45 -4.67
N PRO A 91 -3.48 -19.79 -4.58
CA PRO A 91 -4.73 -20.52 -4.39
C PRO A 91 -5.34 -20.09 -3.05
N GLU A 92 -6.63 -19.72 -3.05
CA GLU A 92 -7.39 -19.54 -1.82
C GLU A 92 -7.40 -20.88 -1.07
N GLU A 93 -6.52 -21.03 -0.08
CA GLU A 93 -6.65 -22.12 0.86
C GLU A 93 -7.92 -21.87 1.69
N PRO A 94 -8.87 -22.82 1.72
CA PRO A 94 -10.10 -22.62 2.48
C PRO A 94 -9.78 -22.48 3.96
N GLU A 95 -10.20 -21.35 4.51
CA GLU A 95 -10.34 -21.08 5.94
C GLU A 95 -11.20 -22.21 6.55
N PHE A 96 -10.62 -23.02 7.42
CA PHE A 96 -11.26 -24.05 8.25
C PHE A 96 -11.83 -25.31 7.54
N ALA A 97 -10.99 -26.34 7.42
CA ALA A 97 -11.38 -27.75 7.62
C ALA A 97 -10.14 -28.42 8.27
N ASP A 98 -10.13 -28.84 9.54
CA ASP A 98 -10.98 -29.89 10.09
C ASP A 98 -10.83 -29.84 11.64
N PHE A 99 -11.80 -29.31 12.38
CA PHE A 99 -11.81 -29.42 13.85
C PHE A 99 -12.09 -30.89 14.30
N ASP A 100 -12.45 -31.76 13.35
CA ASP A 100 -12.71 -33.19 13.55
C ASP A 100 -11.43 -34.03 13.77
N ARG A 101 -10.25 -33.40 13.79
CA ARG A 101 -8.98 -34.06 14.15
C ARG A 101 -8.56 -33.88 15.61
N ILE A 102 -9.26 -33.05 16.39
CA ILE A 102 -9.03 -32.94 17.83
C ILE A 102 -9.92 -33.99 18.49
N GLY A 103 -9.44 -35.23 18.53
CA GLY A 103 -10.07 -36.31 19.29
C GLY A 103 -10.18 -35.93 20.77
N ILE A 104 -11.32 -35.34 21.14
CA ILE A 104 -11.80 -35.35 22.52
C ILE A 104 -12.54 -36.68 22.69
N GLU A 105 -11.77 -37.74 22.91
CA GLU A 105 -12.30 -38.91 23.60
C GLU A 105 -12.32 -38.57 25.10
N GLY A 106 -13.50 -38.67 25.69
CA GLY A 106 -13.69 -38.44 27.10
C GLY A 106 -12.99 -39.49 27.96
N GLU A 107 -12.47 -39.02 29.09
CA GLU A 107 -12.46 -39.74 30.36
C GLU A 107 -12.62 -38.73 31.50
#